data_AF-A0A954W2T0-F1
#
_entry.id   AF-A0A954W2T0-F1
#
_cell.length_a   1.000
_cell.length_b   1.000
_cell.length_c   1.000
_cell.angle_alpha   90.00
_cell.angle_beta   90.00
_cell.angle_gamma   90.00
#
_symmetry.space_group_name_H-M   'P 1'
#
loop_
_entity.id
_entity.type
_entity.pdbx_description
1 polymer ?
#
loop_
_entity_poly.entity_id
_entity_poly.type
_entity_poly.pdbx_seq_one_letter_code
_entity_poly.pdbx_strand_id
1 'polypeptide(L)'
;ELEQDGERVVDLWLVAGQRTEDEDRIRVQRSWIVGRATGRWGMVLQFAPHNQSFADVIVPGSEQAGEVVFYPGAARQRAKFLIREQVTGVADRPPGVDTIEMFLHHIADALARLPWLTVFGAILHDVTITMHDDRWYVRDRDGHCLPIAGRDHWRLLALTGGHPVDVAGEWDGYCLRPLGLYLNGVYRVL
;
A
#
# COMPACT_ATOMS: atom_id res chain seq x y z
N GLU A 1 -16.70 17.86 -11.03
CA GLU A 1 -17.08 16.45 -10.80
C GLU A 1 -16.37 15.85 -9.58
N LEU A 2 -15.07 15.51 -9.63
CA LEU A 2 -14.35 14.97 -8.46
C LEU A 2 -14.44 15.87 -7.20
N GLU A 3 -14.15 17.16 -7.35
CA GLU A 3 -14.15 18.10 -6.22
C GLU A 3 -15.57 18.47 -5.73
N GLN A 4 -16.61 18.18 -6.53
CA GLN A 4 -18.00 18.49 -6.17
C GLN A 4 -18.69 17.32 -5.46
N ASP A 5 -18.47 16.09 -5.95
CA ASP A 5 -19.21 14.90 -5.49
C ASP A 5 -18.32 13.82 -4.83
N GLY A 6 -17.00 14.02 -4.82
CA GLY A 6 -16.05 13.10 -4.21
C GLY A 6 -16.08 13.18 -2.68
N GLU A 7 -15.94 12.03 -2.03
CA GLU A 7 -15.76 11.97 -0.58
C GLU A 7 -14.43 12.61 -0.20
N ARG A 8 -14.47 13.56 0.73
CA ARG A 8 -13.30 14.28 1.22
C ARG A 8 -12.97 13.80 2.61
N VAL A 9 -11.71 13.46 2.83
CA VAL A 9 -11.21 12.95 4.11
C VAL A 9 -9.95 13.74 4.48
N VAL A 10 -9.99 14.37 5.65
CA VAL A 10 -8.83 15.01 6.25
C VAL A 10 -8.21 14.02 7.23
N ASP A 11 -6.93 13.72 7.07
CA ASP A 11 -6.19 12.79 7.91
C ASP A 11 -4.68 13.09 7.86
N LEU A 12 -3.91 12.40 8.69
CA LEU A 12 -2.48 12.22 8.49
C LEU A 12 -2.27 11.00 7.60
N TRP A 13 -1.88 11.23 6.36
CA TRP A 13 -1.77 10.20 5.34
C TRP A 13 -0.37 9.63 5.30
N LEU A 14 -0.23 8.34 5.60
CA LEU A 14 1.00 7.58 5.40
C LEU A 14 1.05 7.09 3.95
N VAL A 15 2.19 7.28 3.28
CA VAL A 15 2.46 6.71 1.94
C VAL A 15 3.10 5.34 2.11
N ALA A 16 2.28 4.29 2.05
CA ALA A 16 2.65 2.90 2.35
C ALA A 16 3.51 2.23 1.29
N GLY A 17 3.65 2.84 0.13
CA GLY A 17 4.41 2.24 -0.95
C GLY A 17 4.02 2.80 -2.29
N GLN A 18 4.90 2.57 -3.26
CA GLN A 18 4.71 3.05 -4.61
C GLN A 18 5.31 2.09 -5.61
N ARG A 19 4.61 1.95 -6.74
CA ARG A 19 5.05 1.16 -7.88
C ARG A 19 4.97 2.02 -9.12
N THR A 20 6.03 1.99 -9.92
CA THR A 20 6.03 2.59 -11.26
C THR A 20 6.16 1.49 -12.29
N GLU A 21 5.33 1.54 -13.32
CA GLU A 21 5.32 0.60 -14.44
C GLU A 21 5.40 1.36 -15.75
N ASP A 22 6.13 0.81 -16.71
CA ASP A 22 6.19 1.34 -18.07
C ASP A 22 5.15 0.59 -18.92
N GLU A 23 4.16 1.32 -19.45
CA GLU A 23 3.12 0.85 -20.36
C GLU A 23 3.27 1.55 -21.73
N ASP A 24 3.94 0.88 -22.67
CA ASP A 24 4.27 1.38 -24.01
C ASP A 24 5.00 2.72 -24.02
N ARG A 25 4.25 3.83 -24.14
CA ARG A 25 4.76 5.20 -24.20
C ARG A 25 4.43 6.00 -22.93
N ILE A 26 3.71 5.40 -22.00
CA ILE A 26 3.25 6.01 -20.76
C ILE A 26 3.89 5.27 -19.59
N ARG A 27 4.18 6.01 -18.52
CA ARG A 27 4.56 5.46 -17.22
C ARG A 27 3.40 5.65 -16.28
N VAL A 28 3.09 4.62 -15.53
CA VAL A 28 2.00 4.57 -14.56
C VAL A 28 2.61 4.48 -13.18
N GLN A 29 2.25 5.40 -12.29
CA GLN A 29 2.69 5.38 -10.90
C GLN A 29 1.49 5.21 -9.97
N ARG A 30 1.48 4.10 -9.25
CA ARG A 30 0.52 3.81 -8.17
C ARG A 30 1.19 4.05 -6.83
N SER A 31 0.65 4.98 -6.06
CA SER A 31 1.06 5.21 -4.67
C SER A 31 -0.10 4.89 -3.74
N TRP A 32 0.14 4.01 -2.78
CA TRP A 32 -0.84 3.62 -1.78
C TRP A 32 -0.71 4.52 -0.55
N ILE A 33 -1.84 5.07 -0.12
CA ILE A 33 -1.93 5.90 1.09
C ILE A 33 -2.94 5.33 2.07
N VAL A 34 -2.70 5.53 3.35
CA VAL A 34 -3.63 5.15 4.42
C VAL A 34 -3.70 6.26 5.47
N GLY A 35 -4.92 6.65 5.84
CA GLY A 35 -5.16 7.63 6.90
C GLY A 35 -4.91 7.02 8.28
N ARG A 36 -4.17 7.70 9.15
CA ARG A 36 -3.89 7.20 10.51
C ARG A 36 -5.13 7.13 11.39
N ALA A 37 -5.96 8.17 11.38
CA ALA A 37 -7.13 8.23 12.24
C ALA A 37 -8.28 7.36 11.68
N THR A 38 -8.44 7.37 10.36
CA THR A 38 -9.58 6.73 9.70
C THR A 38 -9.32 5.29 9.26
N GLY A 39 -8.05 4.88 9.14
CA GLY A 39 -7.67 3.63 8.47
C GLY A 39 -8.06 3.58 6.99
N ARG A 40 -8.47 4.72 6.41
CA ARG A 40 -8.99 4.79 5.05
C ARG A 40 -7.85 4.60 4.05
N TRP A 41 -7.96 3.58 3.21
CA TRP A 41 -7.05 3.37 2.09
C TRP A 41 -7.41 4.24 0.88
N GLY A 42 -6.39 4.72 0.18
CA GLY A 42 -6.50 5.36 -1.12
C GLY A 42 -5.34 5.02 -2.06
N MET A 43 -5.61 5.08 -3.36
CA MET A 43 -4.65 4.89 -4.43
C MET A 43 -4.53 6.19 -5.23
N VAL A 44 -3.39 6.86 -5.11
CA VAL A 44 -3.03 8.00 -5.96
C VAL A 44 -2.40 7.44 -7.23
N LEU A 45 -3.06 7.66 -8.36
CA LEU A 45 -2.64 7.12 -9.66
C LEU A 45 -2.22 8.26 -10.59
N GLN A 46 -0.94 8.26 -10.99
CA GLN A 46 -0.35 9.24 -11.87
C GLN A 46 0.08 8.62 -13.20
N PHE A 47 0.04 9.41 -14.26
CA PHE A 47 0.51 9.03 -15.59
C PHE A 47 1.48 10.09 -16.10
N ALA A 48 2.56 9.66 -16.74
CA ALA A 48 3.49 10.57 -17.39
C ALA A 48 4.08 9.93 -18.65
N PRO A 49 4.32 10.67 -19.73
CA PRO A 49 5.18 10.20 -20.82
C PRO A 49 6.56 9.74 -20.30
N HIS A 50 7.22 8.81 -21.01
CA HIS A 50 8.52 8.26 -20.58
C HIS A 50 9.60 9.31 -20.28
N ASN A 51 9.54 10.46 -20.96
CA ASN A 51 10.51 11.55 -20.84
C ASN A 51 10.04 12.72 -19.95
N GLN A 52 8.92 12.59 -19.23
CA GLN A 52 8.36 13.66 -18.39
C GLN A 52 8.18 13.20 -16.94
N SER A 53 8.42 14.09 -15.99
CA SER A 53 8.15 13.82 -14.58
C SER A 53 6.65 13.63 -14.32
N PHE A 54 6.32 12.87 -13.27
CA PHE A 54 4.96 12.83 -12.73
C PHE A 54 4.57 14.20 -12.17
N ALA A 55 3.28 14.51 -12.20
CA ALA A 55 2.75 15.83 -11.82
C ALA A 55 2.96 16.12 -10.32
N ASP A 56 2.71 15.13 -9.47
CA ASP A 56 2.90 15.21 -8.03
C ASP A 56 4.12 14.40 -7.58
N VAL A 57 4.88 14.96 -6.66
CA VAL A 57 5.90 14.21 -5.92
C VAL A 57 5.22 13.51 -4.75
N ILE A 58 5.13 12.19 -4.80
CA ILE A 58 4.67 11.34 -3.71
C ILE A 58 5.88 10.56 -3.18
N VAL A 59 6.10 10.60 -1.86
CA VAL A 59 7.31 10.07 -1.23
C VAL A 59 6.93 8.83 -0.41
N PRO A 60 7.31 7.61 -0.82
CA PRO A 60 7.05 6.41 -0.01
C PRO A 60 7.75 6.48 1.34
N GLY A 61 7.15 5.88 2.38
CA GLY A 61 7.69 5.91 3.74
C GLY A 61 7.67 7.28 4.38
N SER A 62 6.77 8.15 3.92
CA SER A 62 6.52 9.46 4.52
C SER A 62 5.08 9.59 5.01
N GLU A 63 4.84 10.65 5.78
CA GLU A 63 3.52 11.07 6.22
C GLU A 63 3.28 12.52 5.84
N GLN A 64 2.02 12.85 5.55
CA GLN A 64 1.64 14.20 5.20
C GLN A 64 0.20 14.45 5.66
N ALA A 65 0.02 15.47 6.50
CA ALA A 65 -1.33 15.94 6.82
C ALA A 65 -1.95 16.55 5.56
N GLY A 66 -3.24 16.30 5.35
CA GLY A 66 -3.91 16.81 4.17
C GLY A 66 -5.34 16.35 3.99
N GLU A 67 -5.99 16.97 3.01
CA GLU A 67 -7.31 16.58 2.53
C GLU A 67 -7.14 15.74 1.26
N VAL A 68 -7.68 14.54 1.28
CA VAL A 68 -7.76 13.64 0.13
C VAL A 68 -9.20 13.56 -0.33
N VAL A 69 -9.40 13.65 -1.65
CA VAL A 69 -10.69 13.40 -2.28
C VAL A 69 -10.67 12.05 -3.01
N PHE A 70 -11.72 11.26 -2.82
CA PHE A 70 -11.90 9.98 -3.49
C PHE A 70 -12.81 10.12 -4.71
N TYR A 71 -12.42 9.45 -5.79
CA TYR A 71 -13.22 9.44 -7.02
C TYR A 71 -14.57 8.74 -6.77
N PRO A 72 -15.68 9.29 -7.30
CA PRO A 72 -16.99 8.64 -7.22
C PRO A 72 -16.95 7.20 -7.77
N GLY A 73 -17.78 6.32 -7.19
CA GLY A 73 -17.85 4.90 -7.53
C GLY A 73 -18.15 4.04 -6.31
N ALA A 74 -18.41 2.75 -6.50
CA ALA A 74 -18.81 1.87 -5.39
C ALA A 74 -17.65 1.47 -4.45
N ALA A 75 -16.42 1.38 -4.96
CA ALA A 75 -15.24 1.08 -4.12
C ALA A 75 -14.48 2.32 -3.63
N ARG A 76 -14.56 3.45 -4.36
CA ARG A 76 -13.86 4.70 -4.04
C ARG A 76 -12.39 4.48 -3.66
N GLN A 77 -11.67 3.69 -4.45
CA GLN A 77 -10.28 3.35 -4.18
C GLN A 77 -9.32 4.43 -4.71
N ARG A 78 -9.63 5.01 -5.87
CA ARG A 78 -8.80 6.07 -6.47
C ARG A 78 -8.97 7.37 -5.68
N ALA A 79 -7.86 8.03 -5.43
CA ALA A 79 -7.76 9.19 -4.58
C ALA A 79 -6.86 10.27 -5.20
N LYS A 80 -7.05 11.52 -4.79
CA LYS A 80 -6.20 12.67 -5.12
C LYS A 80 -6.04 13.55 -3.88
N PHE A 81 -4.84 14.03 -3.62
CA PHE A 81 -4.64 15.07 -2.61
C PHE A 81 -5.18 16.42 -3.12
N LEU A 82 -6.01 17.07 -2.31
CA LEU A 82 -6.47 18.45 -2.52
C LEU A 82 -5.60 19.45 -1.76
N ILE A 83 -5.30 19.12 -0.50
CA ILE A 83 -4.45 19.92 0.39
C ILE A 83 -3.34 19.02 0.90
N ARG A 84 -2.13 19.57 0.93
CA ARG A 84 -0.90 18.86 1.28
C ARG A 84 -0.06 19.76 2.18
N GLU A 85 0.18 19.31 3.40
CA GLU A 85 1.02 20.04 4.36
C GLU A 85 2.49 19.59 4.28
N GLN A 86 3.28 19.79 5.32
CA GLN A 86 4.67 19.35 5.33
C GLN A 86 4.77 17.82 5.32
N VAL A 87 5.73 17.30 4.55
CA VAL A 87 6.08 15.87 4.54
C VAL A 87 7.03 15.56 5.69
N THR A 88 6.73 14.54 6.47
CA THR A 88 7.57 14.01 7.56
C THR A 88 7.85 12.53 7.36
N GLY A 89 8.79 11.96 8.12
CA GLY A 89 8.95 10.50 8.18
C GLY A 89 7.81 9.83 8.95
N VAL A 90 7.66 8.52 8.78
CA VAL A 90 6.71 7.71 9.55
C VAL A 90 7.15 7.64 11.02
N ALA A 91 6.37 8.22 11.92
CA ALA A 91 6.70 8.29 13.34
C ALA A 91 6.35 7.00 14.09
N ASP A 92 5.11 6.53 13.93
CA ASP A 92 4.57 5.40 14.67
C ASP A 92 4.27 4.19 13.78
N ARG A 93 3.95 3.06 14.39
CA ARG A 93 3.50 1.85 13.69
C ARG A 93 2.37 2.21 12.70
N PRO A 94 2.47 1.86 11.42
CA PRO A 94 1.43 2.14 10.44
C PRO A 94 0.10 1.46 10.78
N PRO A 95 -1.06 2.03 10.39
CA PRO A 95 -2.33 1.34 10.53
C PRO A 95 -2.39 0.13 9.56
N GLY A 96 -2.79 -1.03 10.07
CA GLY A 96 -2.79 -2.29 9.35
C GLY A 96 -3.66 -3.34 10.02
N VAL A 97 -3.56 -4.58 9.57
CA VAL A 97 -4.34 -5.72 10.09
C VAL A 97 -3.43 -6.82 10.63
N ASP A 98 -3.93 -7.52 11.65
CA ASP A 98 -3.14 -8.48 12.42
C ASP A 98 -3.07 -9.88 11.79
N THR A 99 -4.02 -10.20 10.92
CA THR A 99 -4.10 -11.51 10.25
C THR A 99 -4.43 -11.35 8.76
N ILE A 100 -3.96 -12.32 7.97
CA ILE A 100 -4.23 -12.44 6.54
C ILE A 100 -5.71 -12.71 6.29
N GLU A 101 -6.37 -13.43 7.19
CA GLU A 101 -7.82 -13.67 7.09
C GLU A 101 -8.61 -12.35 7.15
N MET A 102 -8.30 -11.47 8.11
CA MET A 102 -8.93 -10.14 8.20
C MET A 102 -8.67 -9.32 6.94
N PHE A 103 -7.44 -9.36 6.41
CA PHE A 103 -7.09 -8.71 5.16
C PHE A 103 -7.94 -9.21 3.98
N LEU A 104 -8.04 -10.52 3.81
CA LEU A 104 -8.82 -11.14 2.73
C LEU A 104 -10.32 -10.90 2.89
N HIS A 105 -10.83 -10.80 4.12
CA HIS A 105 -12.21 -10.40 4.38
C HIS A 105 -12.50 -8.98 3.88
N HIS A 106 -11.62 -8.02 4.17
CA HIS A 106 -11.74 -6.65 3.64
C HIS A 106 -11.73 -6.61 2.10
N ILE A 107 -10.92 -7.47 1.47
CA ILE A 107 -10.90 -7.61 0.01
C ILE A 107 -12.21 -8.19 -0.51
N ALA A 108 -12.73 -9.25 0.11
CA ALA A 108 -14.00 -9.85 -0.27
C ALA A 108 -15.15 -8.83 -0.21
N ASP A 109 -15.20 -8.03 0.85
CA ASP A 109 -16.17 -6.92 0.98
C ASP A 109 -16.03 -5.87 -0.10
N ALA A 110 -14.79 -5.50 -0.46
CA ALA A 110 -14.51 -4.54 -1.51
C ALA A 110 -14.93 -5.09 -2.89
N LEU A 111 -14.63 -6.35 -3.18
CA LEU A 111 -15.00 -7.04 -4.42
C LEU A 111 -16.52 -7.24 -4.54
N ALA A 112 -17.21 -7.49 -3.42
CA ALA A 112 -18.68 -7.58 -3.40
C ALA A 112 -19.35 -6.27 -3.83
N ARG A 113 -18.71 -5.12 -3.55
CA ARG A 113 -19.17 -3.79 -4.01
C ARG A 113 -18.70 -3.46 -5.42
N LEU A 114 -17.49 -3.88 -5.79
CA LEU A 114 -16.87 -3.57 -7.08
C LEU A 114 -15.98 -4.74 -7.57
N PRO A 115 -16.51 -5.66 -8.38
CA PRO A 115 -15.83 -6.92 -8.70
C PRO A 115 -14.66 -6.77 -9.68
N TRP A 116 -14.45 -5.57 -10.24
CA TRP A 116 -13.34 -5.26 -11.16
C TRP A 116 -12.15 -4.59 -10.47
N LEU A 117 -12.11 -4.55 -9.13
CA LEU A 117 -10.88 -4.22 -8.42
C LEU A 117 -9.86 -5.34 -8.63
N THR A 118 -8.65 -4.97 -9.02
CA THR A 118 -7.56 -5.94 -9.31
C THR A 118 -6.40 -5.84 -8.34
N VAL A 119 -6.29 -4.74 -7.60
CA VAL A 119 -5.17 -4.48 -6.69
C VAL A 119 -5.63 -3.82 -5.41
N PHE A 120 -4.93 -4.12 -4.31
CA PHE A 120 -5.27 -3.64 -2.96
C PHE A 120 -4.00 -3.26 -2.20
N GLY A 121 -4.03 -2.13 -1.51
CA GLY A 121 -3.02 -1.79 -0.52
C GLY A 121 -3.16 -2.67 0.71
N ALA A 122 -2.04 -3.10 1.28
CA ALA A 122 -1.98 -3.94 2.45
C ALA A 122 -0.92 -3.43 3.43
N ILE A 123 -1.22 -3.47 4.73
CA ILE A 123 -0.24 -3.47 5.81
C ILE A 123 -0.60 -4.65 6.69
N LEU A 124 0.26 -5.67 6.71
CA LEU A 124 0.10 -6.86 7.53
C LEU A 124 1.06 -6.79 8.72
N HIS A 125 0.52 -6.91 9.93
CA HIS A 125 1.29 -6.80 11.16
C HIS A 125 1.93 -8.11 11.58
N ASP A 126 3.12 -8.01 12.16
CA ASP A 126 3.81 -9.12 12.83
C ASP A 126 3.94 -10.39 11.95
N VAL A 127 4.11 -10.20 10.63
CA VAL A 127 4.29 -11.31 9.69
C VAL A 127 5.75 -11.72 9.61
N THR A 128 5.99 -13.01 9.36
CA THR A 128 7.33 -13.55 9.10
C THR A 128 7.51 -13.83 7.61
N ILE A 129 8.72 -13.63 7.11
CA ILE A 129 9.09 -14.01 5.73
C ILE A 129 9.58 -15.46 5.76
N THR A 130 8.89 -16.35 5.07
CA THR A 130 9.18 -17.79 5.07
C THR A 130 9.29 -18.34 3.66
N MET A 131 10.01 -19.45 3.51
CA MET A 131 10.17 -20.16 2.25
C MET A 131 9.65 -21.60 2.41
N HIS A 132 8.81 -22.03 1.49
CA HIS A 132 8.26 -23.39 1.41
C HIS A 132 8.21 -23.82 -0.06
N ASP A 133 8.73 -25.01 -0.38
CA ASP A 133 8.80 -25.55 -1.75
C ASP A 133 9.31 -24.53 -2.80
N ASP A 134 10.45 -23.90 -2.51
CA ASP A 134 11.08 -22.86 -3.35
C ASP A 134 10.21 -21.63 -3.65
N ARG A 135 9.14 -21.41 -2.89
CA ARG A 135 8.27 -20.24 -2.95
C ARG A 135 8.33 -19.46 -1.64
N TRP A 136 8.21 -18.15 -1.77
CA TRP A 136 8.29 -17.22 -0.64
C TRP A 136 6.91 -16.76 -0.24
N TYR A 137 6.72 -16.61 1.07
CA TYR A 137 5.44 -16.25 1.66
C TYR A 137 5.64 -15.23 2.78
N VAL A 138 4.67 -14.33 2.93
CA VAL A 138 4.42 -13.71 4.24
C VAL A 138 3.53 -14.66 5.02
N ARG A 139 3.86 -14.90 6.28
CA ARG A 139 3.09 -15.76 7.19
C ARG A 139 2.66 -14.96 8.41
N ASP A 140 1.37 -14.93 8.70
CA ASP A 140 0.84 -14.27 9.89
C ASP A 140 0.98 -15.12 11.16
N ARG A 141 0.54 -14.57 12.29
CA ARG A 141 0.60 -15.22 13.61
C ARG A 141 -0.22 -16.50 13.71
N ASP A 142 -1.28 -16.63 12.90
CA ASP A 142 -2.17 -17.81 12.87
C ASP A 142 -1.65 -18.88 11.90
N GLY A 143 -0.62 -18.54 11.12
CA GLY A 143 0.02 -19.42 10.17
C GLY A 143 -0.60 -19.42 8.79
N HIS A 144 -1.50 -18.48 8.49
CA HIS A 144 -1.93 -18.22 7.12
C HIS A 144 -0.79 -17.61 6.32
N CYS A 145 -0.77 -17.90 5.02
CA CYS A 145 0.32 -17.51 4.14
C CYS A 145 -0.22 -16.82 2.88
N LEU A 146 0.43 -15.74 2.46
CA LEU A 146 0.25 -15.15 1.12
C LEU A 146 1.55 -15.26 0.34
N PRO A 147 1.53 -15.68 -0.94
CA PRO A 147 2.72 -15.71 -1.78
C PRO A 147 3.33 -14.32 -1.93
N ILE A 148 4.66 -14.23 -1.94
CA ILE A 148 5.38 -12.98 -2.19
C ILE A 148 5.78 -12.92 -3.67
N ALA A 149 5.45 -11.81 -4.32
CA ALA A 149 5.95 -11.48 -5.66
C ALA A 149 7.31 -10.79 -5.60
N GLY A 150 8.13 -11.03 -6.62
CA GLY A 150 9.42 -10.37 -6.79
C GLY A 150 10.58 -11.36 -6.83
N ARG A 151 11.80 -10.82 -6.73
CA ARG A 151 13.05 -11.60 -6.75
C ARG A 151 13.96 -11.31 -5.56
N ASP A 152 13.73 -10.21 -4.84
CA ASP A 152 14.60 -9.72 -3.75
C ASP A 152 14.24 -10.29 -2.38
N HIS A 153 13.69 -11.51 -2.32
CA HIS A 153 13.18 -12.10 -1.08
C HIS A 153 14.30 -12.35 -0.04
N TRP A 154 15.51 -12.63 -0.51
CA TRP A 154 16.69 -12.74 0.36
C TRP A 154 17.03 -11.41 1.04
N ARG A 155 16.82 -10.27 0.37
CA ARG A 155 17.00 -8.94 0.97
C ARG A 155 15.96 -8.73 2.08
N LEU A 156 14.72 -9.15 1.87
CA LEU A 156 13.68 -9.09 2.92
C LEU A 156 14.07 -9.94 4.13
N LEU A 157 14.55 -11.17 3.92
CA LEU A 157 14.98 -12.03 5.02
C LEU A 157 16.18 -11.43 5.77
N ALA A 158 17.15 -10.87 5.05
CA ALA A 158 18.30 -10.20 5.66
C ALA A 158 17.92 -8.96 6.47
N LEU A 159 16.93 -8.17 6.02
CA LEU A 159 16.43 -7.00 6.73
C LEU A 159 15.65 -7.36 8.01
N THR A 160 14.91 -8.47 7.98
CA THR A 160 14.02 -8.90 9.07
C THR A 160 14.72 -9.83 10.07
N GLY A 161 15.80 -10.50 9.66
CA GLY A 161 16.45 -11.54 10.44
C GLY A 161 15.55 -12.76 10.70
N GLY A 162 14.46 -12.91 9.96
CA GLY A 162 13.43 -13.93 10.20
C GLY A 162 12.47 -13.61 11.36
N HIS A 163 12.58 -12.44 11.98
CA HIS A 163 11.66 -12.01 13.03
C HIS A 163 10.36 -11.44 12.44
N PRO A 164 9.26 -11.45 13.21
CA PRO A 164 8.02 -10.75 12.85
C PRO A 164 8.28 -9.28 12.51
N VAL A 165 7.67 -8.81 11.43
CA VAL A 165 7.78 -7.45 10.91
C VAL A 165 6.43 -7.00 10.34
N ASP A 166 6.20 -5.70 10.28
CA ASP A 166 5.05 -5.18 9.55
C ASP A 166 5.43 -4.97 8.09
N VAL A 167 4.65 -5.57 7.19
CA VAL A 167 4.88 -5.50 5.75
C VAL A 167 3.81 -4.65 5.10
N ALA A 168 4.23 -3.56 4.47
CA ALA A 168 3.39 -2.80 3.55
C ALA A 168 3.57 -3.32 2.12
N GLY A 169 2.49 -3.47 1.38
CA GLY A 169 2.55 -4.03 0.04
C GLY A 169 1.30 -3.79 -0.80
N GLU A 170 1.37 -4.30 -2.02
CA GLU A 170 0.28 -4.35 -2.98
C GLU A 170 -0.09 -5.81 -3.22
N TRP A 171 -1.35 -6.16 -3.00
CA TRP A 171 -1.93 -7.47 -3.29
C TRP A 171 -2.69 -7.44 -4.61
N ASP A 172 -2.40 -8.35 -5.53
CA ASP A 172 -3.02 -8.42 -6.86
C ASP A 172 -4.09 -9.54 -6.99
N GLY A 173 -4.48 -10.15 -5.86
CA GLY A 173 -5.36 -11.33 -5.85
C GLY A 173 -4.61 -12.66 -5.82
N TYR A 174 -3.31 -12.67 -6.13
CA TYR A 174 -2.50 -13.89 -6.22
C TYR A 174 -1.24 -13.82 -5.37
N CYS A 175 -0.57 -12.67 -5.37
CA CYS A 175 0.71 -12.45 -4.71
C CYS A 175 0.73 -11.06 -4.04
N LEU A 176 1.40 -10.99 -2.89
CA LEU A 176 1.72 -9.74 -2.22
C LEU A 176 3.06 -9.26 -2.75
N ARG A 177 3.11 -8.06 -3.31
CA ARG A 177 4.35 -7.36 -3.63
C ARG A 177 4.72 -6.46 -2.46
N PRO A 178 5.82 -6.73 -1.73
CA PRO A 178 6.28 -5.86 -0.66
C PRO A 178 6.75 -4.52 -1.24
N LEU A 179 6.35 -3.42 -0.61
CA LEU A 179 6.70 -2.05 -0.98
C LEU A 179 7.42 -1.31 0.17
N GLY A 180 7.20 -1.75 1.41
CA GLY A 180 7.88 -1.21 2.58
C GLY A 180 7.80 -2.16 3.78
N LEU A 181 8.67 -1.92 4.75
CA LEU A 181 8.72 -2.62 6.03
C LEU A 181 8.71 -1.61 7.17
N TYR A 182 7.99 -1.90 8.24
CA TYR A 182 8.15 -1.17 9.51
C TYR A 182 8.76 -2.11 10.55
N LEU A 183 9.99 -1.81 10.96
CA LEU A 183 10.75 -2.61 11.92
C LEU A 183 11.54 -1.71 12.87
N ASN A 184 11.53 -2.04 14.16
CA ASN A 184 12.26 -1.31 15.19
C ASN A 184 11.99 0.20 15.20
N GLY A 185 10.73 0.60 15.02
CA GLY A 185 10.33 2.02 15.01
C GLY A 185 10.64 2.76 13.71
N VAL A 186 11.17 2.09 12.69
CA VAL A 186 11.61 2.72 11.44
C VAL A 186 10.90 2.12 10.25
N TYR A 187 10.32 2.98 9.43
CA TYR A 187 9.79 2.61 8.14
C TYR A 187 10.88 2.60 7.06
N ARG A 188 10.99 1.51 6.31
CA ARG A 188 11.95 1.32 5.23
C ARG A 188 11.22 1.00 3.93
N VAL A 189 11.43 1.83 2.92
CA VAL A 189 10.97 1.58 1.55
C VAL A 189 11.86 0.53 0.89
N LEU A 190 11.28 -0.33 0.04
CA LEU A 190 11.97 -1.45 -0.60
C LEU A 190 12.44 -1.14 -2.02
#